data_AF-A0A661K307-F1
#
_entry.id   AF-A0A661K307-F1
#
_cell.length_a   1.000
_cell.length_b   1.000
_cell.length_c   1.000
_cell.angle_alpha   90.00
_cell.angle_beta   90.00
_cell.angle_gamma   90.00
#
_symmetry.space_group_name_H-M   'P 1'
#
loop_
_entity.id
_entity.type
_entity.pdbx_description
1 polymer ?
#
loop_
_entity_poly.entity_id
_entity_poly.type
_entity_poly.pdbx_seq_one_letter_code
_entity_poly.pdbx_strand_id
1 'polypeptide(L)'
;MLALQMGEGQPKTKERRYIPISDEIRPIILKQMKTSGELLFQNTKGKPLMDRRVLERLQSSCKEAGLKKVHVHSLRHTFCSIATEKSIPAEVIQAILGHKSDNMTRRYRHLKPDFLGDMMKKFRY
;
A
#
# COMPACT_ATOMS: atom_id res chain seq x y z
N MET A 1 3.10 -10.20 -13.14
CA MET A 1 2.61 -8.99 -12.44
C MET A 1 1.08 -9.02 -12.43
N LEU A 2 0.42 -9.24 -11.28
CA LEU A 2 -1.05 -9.09 -11.17
C LEU A 2 -1.31 -7.66 -10.69
N ALA A 3 -2.25 -6.95 -11.32
CA ALA A 3 -2.63 -5.61 -10.90
C ALA A 3 -4.08 -5.61 -10.42
N LEU A 4 -4.34 -4.99 -9.28
CA LEU A 4 -5.69 -4.86 -8.73
C LEU A 4 -6.32 -3.54 -9.17
N GLN A 5 -7.54 -3.61 -9.71
CA GLN A 5 -8.37 -2.44 -9.98
C GLN A 5 -9.14 -2.06 -8.71
N MET A 6 -8.99 -0.82 -8.27
CA MET A 6 -9.83 -0.23 -7.24
C MET A 6 -11.24 0.01 -7.82
N GLY A 7 -12.29 -0.52 -7.19
CA GLY A 7 -13.68 -0.19 -7.50
C GLY A 7 -13.98 1.29 -7.23
N GLU A 8 -15.09 1.80 -7.77
CA GLU A 8 -15.46 3.22 -7.83
C GLU A 8 -15.74 3.89 -6.46
N GLY A 9 -14.72 3.99 -5.59
CA GLY A 9 -14.63 5.06 -4.61
C GLY A 9 -13.91 6.21 -5.28
N GLN A 10 -14.65 7.18 -5.83
CA GLN A 10 -14.10 8.24 -6.67
C GLN A 10 -12.86 8.91 -6.03
N PRO A 11 -11.64 8.72 -6.59
CA PRO A 11 -10.64 9.75 -6.44
C PRO A 11 -11.19 11.00 -7.16
N LYS A 12 -10.88 12.22 -6.68
CA LYS A 12 -11.25 13.49 -7.34
C LYS A 12 -10.84 13.58 -8.83
N THR A 13 -10.12 12.60 -9.34
CA THR A 13 -9.72 12.43 -10.74
C THR A 13 -10.02 10.97 -11.15
N LYS A 14 -10.79 10.78 -12.22
CA LYS A 14 -11.24 9.48 -12.79
C LYS A 14 -10.10 8.60 -13.37
N GLU A 15 -8.87 8.75 -12.88
CA GLU A 15 -7.69 8.07 -13.40
C GLU A 15 -7.57 6.66 -12.80
N ARG A 16 -7.60 5.66 -13.69
CA ARG A 16 -7.27 4.27 -13.35
C ARG A 16 -5.81 4.19 -12.95
N ARG A 17 -5.50 3.42 -11.91
CA ARG A 17 -4.13 3.16 -11.46
C ARG A 17 -3.90 1.68 -11.33
N TYR A 18 -2.70 1.27 -11.73
CA TYR A 18 -2.22 -0.09 -11.55
C TYR A 18 -1.30 -0.10 -10.34
N ILE A 19 -1.65 -0.89 -9.33
CA ILE A 19 -0.83 -1.08 -8.14
C ILE A 19 -0.22 -2.49 -8.23
N PRO A 20 1.12 -2.63 -8.26
CA PRO A 20 1.76 -3.92 -8.22
C PRO A 20 1.49 -4.57 -6.86
N ILE A 21 1.05 -5.82 -6.87
CA ILE A 21 0.95 -6.64 -5.65
C ILE A 21 2.15 -7.57 -5.55
N SER A 22 2.55 -7.88 -4.33
CA SER A 22 3.63 -8.82 -4.08
C SER A 22 3.18 -10.26 -4.37
N ASP A 23 4.14 -11.14 -4.67
CA ASP A 23 3.85 -12.52 -5.03
C ASP A 23 3.25 -13.32 -3.85
N GLU A 24 3.53 -12.92 -2.61
CA GLU A 24 2.98 -13.52 -1.40
C GLU A 24 1.46 -13.28 -1.26
N ILE A 25 0.98 -12.11 -1.68
CA ILE A 25 -0.45 -11.76 -1.60
C ILE A 25 -1.23 -12.29 -2.80
N ARG A 26 -0.55 -12.54 -3.93
CA ARG A 26 -1.14 -13.06 -5.17
C ARG A 26 -2.06 -14.28 -4.98
N PRO A 27 -1.66 -15.38 -4.32
CA PRO A 27 -2.54 -16.54 -4.14
C PRO A 27 -3.78 -16.22 -3.29
N ILE A 28 -3.66 -15.34 -2.30
CA ILE A 28 -4.76 -14.91 -1.44
C ILE A 28 -5.82 -14.16 -2.26
N ILE A 29 -5.37 -13.24 -3.10
CA ILE A 29 -6.24 -12.47 -4.00
C ILE A 29 -6.92 -13.37 -5.02
N LEU A 30 -6.18 -14.27 -5.67
CA LEU A 30 -6.76 -15.20 -6.64
C LEU A 30 -7.80 -16.12 -6.00
N LYS A 31 -7.56 -16.58 -4.76
CA LYS A 31 -8.55 -17.36 -4.00
C LYS A 31 -9.79 -16.52 -3.70
N GLN A 32 -9.62 -15.27 -3.28
CA GLN A 32 -10.72 -14.36 -2.99
C GLN A 32 -11.58 -14.10 -4.24
N MET A 33 -10.94 -13.85 -5.40
CA MET A 33 -11.63 -13.60 -6.68
C MET A 33 -12.57 -14.72 -7.10
N LYS A 34 -12.29 -15.99 -6.75
CA LYS A 34 -13.19 -17.12 -7.04
C LYS A 34 -14.52 -17.06 -6.30
N THR A 35 -14.56 -16.33 -5.19
CA THR A 35 -15.72 -16.21 -4.29
C THR A 35 -16.33 -14.81 -4.28
N SER A 36 -15.69 -13.87 -4.99
CA SER A 36 -16.12 -12.48 -5.07
C SER A 36 -17.06 -12.30 -6.26
N GLY A 37 -18.04 -11.41 -6.09
CA GLY A 37 -18.86 -10.92 -7.20
C GLY A 37 -18.15 -9.77 -7.92
N GLU A 38 -18.90 -8.71 -8.23
CA GLU A 38 -18.37 -7.50 -8.85
C GLU A 38 -17.28 -6.82 -7.99
N LEU A 39 -17.40 -6.90 -6.65
CA LEU A 39 -16.45 -6.33 -5.72
C LEU A 39 -15.50 -7.40 -5.18
N LEU A 40 -14.19 -7.15 -5.28
CA LEU A 40 -13.17 -8.05 -4.73
C LEU A 40 -13.35 -8.26 -3.22
N PHE A 41 -13.69 -7.20 -2.48
CA PHE A 41 -14.00 -7.25 -1.06
C PHE A 41 -15.43 -6.77 -0.82
N GLN A 42 -16.29 -7.71 -0.40
CA GLN A 42 -17.71 -7.46 -0.16
C GLN A 42 -18.15 -7.99 1.21
N ASN A 43 -19.27 -7.49 1.70
CA ASN A 43 -19.96 -8.08 2.84
C ASN A 43 -20.79 -9.30 2.41
N THR A 44 -21.43 -9.97 3.38
CA THR A 44 -22.25 -11.18 3.13
C THR A 44 -23.46 -10.93 2.23
N LYS A 45 -23.84 -9.67 1.99
CA LYS A 45 -24.92 -9.25 1.11
C LYS A 45 -24.42 -8.73 -0.25
N GLY A 46 -23.13 -8.92 -0.57
CA GLY A 46 -22.52 -8.45 -1.83
C GLY A 46 -22.27 -6.94 -1.92
N LYS A 47 -22.45 -6.19 -0.83
CA LYS A 47 -22.21 -4.73 -0.81
C LYS A 47 -20.78 -4.40 -0.37
N PRO A 48 -20.26 -3.18 -0.64
CA PRO A 48 -18.95 -2.75 -0.15
C PRO A 48 -18.78 -2.95 1.36
N LEU A 49 -17.55 -3.23 1.79
CA LEU A 49 -17.20 -3.25 3.20
C LEU A 49 -17.30 -1.83 3.79
N MET A 50 -17.85 -1.73 5.00
CA MET A 50 -17.87 -0.47 5.75
C MET A 50 -16.49 -0.21 6.38
N ASP A 51 -16.03 1.04 6.35
CA ASP A 51 -14.75 1.45 6.95
C ASP A 51 -14.60 1.01 8.41
N ARG A 52 -15.68 1.15 9.19
CA ARG A 52 -15.72 0.66 10.58
C ARG A 52 -15.39 -0.83 10.68
N ARG A 53 -15.91 -1.66 9.76
CA ARG A 53 -15.68 -3.12 9.77
C ARG A 53 -14.25 -3.47 9.36
N VAL A 54 -13.66 -2.70 8.45
CA VAL A 54 -12.25 -2.82 8.09
C VAL A 54 -11.38 -2.47 9.30
N LEU A 55 -11.69 -1.36 9.98
CA LEU A 55 -10.97 -0.94 11.18
C LEU A 55 -11.09 -1.96 12.32
N GLU A 56 -12.28 -2.50 12.58
CA GLU A 56 -12.51 -3.53 13.61
C GLU A 56 -11.69 -4.80 13.33
N ARG A 57 -11.67 -5.26 12.08
CA ARG A 57 -10.84 -6.42 11.68
C ARG A 57 -9.37 -6.12 11.89
N LEU A 58 -8.91 -4.93 11.50
CA LEU A 58 -7.53 -4.50 11.73
C LEU A 58 -7.19 -4.50 13.24
N GLN A 59 -8.04 -3.93 14.09
CA GLN A 59 -7.80 -3.91 15.54
C GLN A 59 -7.78 -5.33 16.13
N SER A 60 -8.63 -6.24 15.67
CA SER A 60 -8.60 -7.65 16.10
C SER A 60 -7.25 -8.29 15.76
N SER A 61 -6.80 -8.16 14.52
CA SER A 61 -5.49 -8.69 14.10
C SER A 61 -4.33 -8.05 14.85
N CYS A 62 -4.39 -6.74 15.14
CA CYS A 62 -3.39 -6.07 15.97
C CYS A 62 -3.37 -6.61 17.41
N LYS A 63 -4.54 -6.85 18.01
CA LYS A 63 -4.63 -7.43 19.35
C LYS A 63 -4.04 -8.82 19.41
N GLU A 64 -4.34 -9.67 18.42
CA GLU A 64 -3.77 -11.02 18.29
C GLU A 64 -2.24 -10.98 18.11
N ALA A 65 -1.73 -10.00 17.37
CA ALA A 65 -0.30 -9.78 17.18
C ALA A 65 0.40 -9.03 18.34
N GLY A 66 -0.31 -8.68 19.42
CA GLY A 66 0.25 -7.92 20.55
C GLY A 66 0.64 -6.47 20.21
N LEU A 67 0.09 -5.90 19.13
CA LEU A 67 0.38 -4.55 18.66
C LEU A 67 -0.54 -3.52 19.33
N LYS A 68 0.01 -2.32 19.58
CA LYS A 68 -0.78 -1.14 20.01
C LYS A 68 -1.74 -0.70 18.90
N LYS A 69 -2.64 0.25 19.19
CA LYS A 69 -3.64 0.76 18.22
C LYS A 69 -2.98 1.20 16.89
N VAL A 70 -3.21 0.42 15.83
CA VAL A 70 -2.79 0.71 14.44
C VAL A 70 -4.01 1.17 13.64
N HIS A 71 -3.88 2.25 12.88
CA HIS A 71 -4.91 2.66 11.92
C HIS A 71 -4.55 2.23 10.50
N VAL A 72 -5.53 2.22 9.58
CA VAL A 72 -5.29 1.88 8.17
C VAL A 72 -4.21 2.78 7.55
N HIS A 73 -4.19 4.08 7.91
CA HIS A 73 -3.15 5.01 7.48
C HIS A 73 -1.78 4.69 8.05
N SER A 74 -1.70 4.11 9.25
CA SER A 74 -0.43 3.67 9.84
C SER A 74 0.25 2.60 8.97
N LEU A 75 -0.52 1.65 8.42
CA LEU A 75 0.02 0.63 7.51
C LEU A 75 0.65 1.27 6.25
N ARG A 76 0.01 2.32 5.71
CA ARG A 76 0.55 3.07 4.58
C ARG A 76 1.86 3.78 4.94
N HIS A 77 1.93 4.38 6.13
CA HIS A 77 3.16 5.00 6.62
C HIS A 77 4.27 3.96 6.84
N THR A 78 3.95 2.79 7.37
CA THR A 78 4.90 1.68 7.51
C THR A 78 5.45 1.23 6.16
N PHE A 79 4.61 1.12 5.12
CA PHE A 79 5.07 0.85 3.76
C PHE A 79 6.05 1.92 3.26
N CYS A 80 5.74 3.21 3.43
CA CYS A 80 6.64 4.30 3.05
C CYS A 80 8.00 4.18 3.72
N SER A 81 8.01 3.97 5.04
CA SER A 81 9.24 3.85 5.83
C SER A 81 10.09 2.68 5.35
N ILE A 82 9.50 1.49 5.20
CA ILE A 82 10.22 0.29 4.74
C ILE A 82 10.76 0.48 3.32
N ALA A 83 9.97 1.05 2.40
CA ALA A 83 10.39 1.29 1.03
C ALA A 83 11.56 2.28 0.96
N THR A 84 11.51 3.33 1.78
CA THR A 84 12.59 4.32 1.92
C THR A 84 13.87 3.67 2.47
N GLU A 85 13.76 2.85 3.51
CA GLU A 85 14.90 2.13 4.08
C GLU A 85 15.54 1.19 3.06
N LYS A 86 14.72 0.57 2.20
CA LYS A 86 15.16 -0.23 1.06
C LYS A 86 15.65 0.60 -0.12
N SER A 87 15.84 1.91 0.04
CA SER A 87 16.44 2.78 -0.96
C SER A 87 15.65 2.82 -2.27
N ILE A 88 14.33 2.57 -2.21
CA ILE A 88 13.44 2.69 -3.36
C ILE A 88 13.26 4.18 -3.69
N PRO A 89 13.40 4.59 -4.96
CA PRO A 89 13.22 5.99 -5.35
C PRO A 89 11.85 6.54 -4.92
N ALA A 90 11.86 7.78 -4.43
CA ALA A 90 10.66 8.44 -3.90
C ALA A 90 9.53 8.51 -4.93
N GLU A 91 9.88 8.69 -6.20
CA GLU A 91 8.98 8.75 -7.35
C GLU A 91 8.24 7.41 -7.55
N VAL A 92 8.95 6.29 -7.35
CA VAL A 92 8.38 4.95 -7.42
C VAL A 92 7.42 4.71 -6.25
N ILE A 93 7.81 5.12 -5.04
CA ILE A 93 6.95 5.03 -3.85
C ILE A 93 5.68 5.89 -4.05
N GLN A 94 5.82 7.10 -4.59
CA GLN A 94 4.69 7.99 -4.90
C GLN A 94 3.74 7.38 -5.94
N ALA A 95 4.27 6.79 -7.00
CA ALA A 95 3.48 6.11 -8.02
C ALA A 95 2.67 4.94 -7.44
N ILE A 96 3.30 4.08 -6.62
CA ILE A 96 2.62 2.94 -5.97
C ILE A 96 1.53 3.42 -5.01
N LEU A 97 1.81 4.46 -4.22
CA LEU A 97 0.84 5.00 -3.26
C LEU A 97 -0.22 5.89 -3.91
N GLY A 98 0.03 6.39 -5.12
CA GLY A 98 -0.86 7.30 -5.83
C GLY A 98 -1.06 8.64 -5.11
N HIS A 99 -0.01 9.17 -4.49
CA HIS A 99 -0.01 10.53 -3.93
C HIS A 99 0.05 11.55 -5.08
N LYS A 100 -0.90 12.51 -5.11
CA LYS A 100 -0.87 13.62 -6.10
C LYS A 100 -0.03 14.82 -5.66
N SER A 101 0.37 14.87 -4.39
CA SER A 101 1.21 15.94 -3.85
C SER A 101 2.47 15.38 -3.20
N ASP A 102 3.58 16.03 -3.49
CA ASP A 102 4.96 15.69 -3.07
C ASP A 102 5.16 15.77 -1.54
N ASN A 103 4.24 16.40 -0.81
CA ASN A 103 4.39 16.74 0.61
C ASN A 103 4.47 15.53 1.56
N MET A 104 3.87 14.38 1.22
CA MET A 104 3.91 13.20 2.11
C MET A 104 5.20 12.39 1.97
N THR A 105 5.80 12.34 0.78
CA THR A 105 7.03 11.57 0.54
C THR A 105 8.28 12.32 1.00
N ARG A 106 8.27 13.66 0.94
CA ARG A 106 9.37 14.48 1.49
C ARG A 106 9.66 14.19 2.96
N ARG A 107 8.65 13.88 3.78
CA ARG A 107 8.82 13.51 5.20
C ARG A 107 9.66 12.24 5.39
N TYR A 108 9.70 11.36 4.40
CA TYR A 108 10.49 10.12 4.43
C TYR A 108 11.83 10.26 3.72
N ARG A 109 12.14 11.41 3.10
CA ARG A 109 13.41 11.67 2.41
C ARG A 109 14.56 11.93 3.38
N HIS A 110 14.68 11.15 4.44
CA HIS A 110 15.92 11.05 5.19
C HIS A 110 16.84 10.14 4.38
N LEU A 111 17.55 10.74 3.42
CA LEU A 111 18.60 10.06 2.66
C LEU A 111 19.66 9.64 3.69
N LYS A 112 19.71 8.33 3.99
CA LYS A 112 20.77 7.79 4.85
C LYS A 112 22.12 8.01 4.15
N PRO A 113 23.19 8.39 4.86
CA PRO A 113 24.53 8.55 4.28
C PRO A 113 24.97 7.33 3.46
N ASP A 114 24.60 6.13 3.91
CA ASP A 114 24.89 4.86 3.21
C ASP A 114 24.26 4.80 1.81
N PHE A 115 23.04 5.33 1.65
CA PHE A 115 22.37 5.40 0.34
C PHE A 115 23.09 6.34 -0.62
N LEU A 116 23.61 7.46 -0.12
CA LEU A 116 24.43 8.37 -0.93
C LEU A 116 25.76 7.71 -1.34
N GLY A 117 26.38 6.97 -0.42
CA GLY A 117 27.58 6.19 -0.71
C GLY A 117 27.35 5.11 -1.78
N ASP A 118 26.25 4.38 -1.70
CA ASP A 118 25.91 3.34 -2.68
C ASP A 118 25.52 3.92 -4.06
N MET A 119 24.87 5.09 -4.09
CA MET A 119 24.61 5.80 -5.35
C MET A 119 25.90 6.31 -6.00
N MET A 120 26.86 6.81 -5.20
CA MET A 120 28.19 7.21 -5.71
C MET A 120 28.97 6.01 -6.27
N LYS A 121 28.86 4.82 -5.66
CA LYS A 121 29.46 3.59 -6.22
C LYS A 121 28.87 3.22 -7.58
N LYS A 122 27.58 3.45 -7.80
CA LYS A 122 26.90 3.21 -9.09
C LYS A 122 27.28 4.24 -10.17
N PHE A 123 27.77 5.41 -9.78
CA PHE A 123 28.21 6.49 -10.68
C PHE A 123 29.67 6.38 -11.11
N ARG A 124 30.42 5.40 -10.63
CA ARG A 124 31.80 5.17 -11.06
C ARG A 124 31.81 4.58 -12.48
N TYR A 125 32.27 5.38 -13.43
CA TYR A 125 32.94 4.91 -14.65
C TYR A 125 34.34 4.42 -14.32
#